data_AF-A0A672SXN5-F1
#
_entry.id   AF-A0A672SXN5-F1
#
_cell.length_a   1.000
_cell.length_b   1.000
_cell.length_c   1.000
_cell.angle_alpha   90.00
_cell.angle_beta   90.00
_cell.angle_gamma   90.00
#
_symmetry.space_group_name_H-M   'P 1'
#
loop_
_entity.id
_entity.type
_entity.pdbx_description
1 polymer ?
#
loop_
_entity_poly.entity_id
_entity_poly.type
_entity_poly.pdbx_seq_one_letter_code
_entity_poly.pdbx_strand_id
1 'polypeptide(L)'
;MAQTWGNFLFSLLDYKTEKFVIAKNKKVGVLFRLFQLGVIGYLIGWVFLWKKGYQETEEVIQSSVITKLKGVDFTNSSQSGLQLWGAEDYVIPPQGDRVFFIVTNYVVTPNQKLGYCPESPKVPDGLCTYDNECVEGESVIAGHGVKTGRCINDTGTCEIHAWCPVEHGQTPSEPMLAKAENFTIYVKNFIKFPKFAFSKLNVLPTINSTYLKMCRYDKDHHPYCPIFLVGDVINWTGYSFQDLATKGGSIGFGIEWNCDLDKDESQCNPEYSFTRLDSAKNSQNSAISGYNFRFARYYNDAAGQTYRNLFKVYGIHFDILVNGKAGRFSIIPTVISIGSGLALMGAGVFVCDMILLYMMSKSSFYRETKFEAVTKKQSGKQRERKHLRHHGHHRQDGRHKREEKQGTEMQPLTSVSCQPNNNPETQIQPTSSALKTHSSERRPQGTVSFRTQHATEKQTISPVSTLRTPRNQ
;
A
#
# COMPACT_ATOMS: atom_id res chain seq x y z
N MET A 1 5.92 46.25 -48.28
CA MET A 1 5.84 45.01 -47.48
C MET A 1 7.02 44.82 -46.51
N ALA A 2 8.25 45.25 -46.83
CA ALA A 2 9.39 45.12 -45.90
C ALA A 2 9.30 46.02 -44.63
N GLN A 3 8.76 47.25 -44.74
CA GLN A 3 8.60 48.16 -43.59
C GLN A 3 7.55 47.70 -42.56
N THR A 4 6.51 47.01 -43.00
CA THR A 4 5.45 46.47 -42.13
C THR A 4 5.88 45.22 -41.36
N TRP A 5 6.82 44.44 -41.91
CA TRP A 5 7.32 43.23 -41.26
C TRP A 5 8.42 43.52 -40.25
N GLY A 6 9.28 44.51 -40.53
CA GLY A 6 10.24 45.03 -39.57
C GLY A 6 9.56 45.57 -38.31
N ASN A 7 8.52 46.39 -38.46
CA ASN A 7 7.78 46.94 -37.31
C ASN A 7 7.04 45.87 -36.48
N PHE A 8 6.62 44.76 -37.10
CA PHE A 8 6.03 43.62 -36.38
C PHE A 8 7.08 42.85 -35.56
N LEU A 9 8.25 42.58 -36.14
CA LEU A 9 9.36 41.92 -35.46
C LEU A 9 9.92 42.76 -34.30
N PHE A 10 9.99 44.08 -34.45
CA PHE A 10 10.37 44.97 -33.34
C PHE A 10 9.32 45.01 -32.23
N SER A 11 8.03 44.93 -32.58
CA SER A 11 6.98 44.88 -31.55
C SER A 11 6.97 43.54 -30.78
N LEU A 12 7.46 42.45 -31.36
CA LEU A 12 7.70 41.20 -30.62
C LEU A 12 8.81 41.30 -29.57
N LEU A 13 9.68 42.31 -29.68
CA LEU A 13 10.73 42.62 -28.70
C LEU A 13 10.31 43.71 -27.70
N ASP A 14 9.05 44.17 -27.74
CA ASP A 14 8.54 45.14 -26.78
C ASP A 14 8.39 44.48 -25.40
N TYR A 15 9.18 44.94 -24.43
CA TYR A 15 9.08 44.53 -23.03
C TYR A 15 8.08 45.43 -22.29
N LYS A 16 6.93 44.85 -21.90
CA LYS A 16 5.93 45.55 -21.11
C LYS A 16 6.26 45.45 -19.62
N THR A 17 6.35 46.59 -18.95
CA THR A 17 6.57 46.69 -17.50
C THR A 17 5.38 47.36 -16.82
N GLU A 18 5.08 46.97 -15.59
CA GLU A 18 4.01 47.57 -14.79
C GLU A 18 4.50 48.84 -14.07
N LYS A 19 3.62 49.85 -13.99
CA LYS A 19 3.88 51.07 -13.21
C LYS A 19 3.42 50.84 -11.76
N PHE A 20 4.35 50.77 -10.83
CA PHE A 20 4.06 50.57 -9.40
C PHE A 20 3.83 51.88 -8.64
N VAL A 21 2.92 51.85 -7.65
CA VAL A 21 2.70 52.95 -6.70
C VAL A 21 3.29 52.57 -5.36
N ILE A 22 4.23 53.37 -4.84
CA ILE A 22 4.88 53.12 -3.54
C ILE A 22 4.11 53.86 -2.45
N ALA A 23 3.35 53.12 -1.63
CA ALA A 23 2.66 53.67 -0.48
C ALA A 23 3.60 53.77 0.75
N LYS A 24 3.94 55.00 1.18
CA LYS A 24 4.77 55.26 2.37
C LYS A 24 3.96 55.17 3.67
N ASN A 25 3.40 54.00 3.98
CA ASN A 25 2.65 53.78 5.21
C ASN A 25 3.29 52.72 6.11
N LYS A 26 3.76 53.12 7.30
CA LYS A 26 4.43 52.21 8.25
C LYS A 26 3.53 51.05 8.72
N LYS A 27 2.22 51.27 8.91
CA LYS A 27 1.29 50.22 9.41
C LYS A 27 1.10 49.11 8.38
N VAL A 28 0.80 49.48 7.14
CA VAL A 28 0.63 48.51 6.02
C VAL A 28 1.96 47.86 5.67
N GLY A 29 3.06 48.62 5.70
CA GLY A 29 4.40 48.08 5.48
C GLY A 29 4.78 47.00 6.51
N VAL A 30 4.52 47.25 7.81
CA VAL A 30 4.74 46.24 8.86
C VAL A 30 3.84 45.03 8.65
N LEU A 31 2.56 45.23 8.36
CA LEU A 31 1.62 44.12 8.08
C LEU A 31 2.09 43.25 6.92
N PHE A 32 2.49 43.86 5.80
CA PHE A 32 2.98 43.15 4.63
C PHE A 32 4.28 42.39 4.93
N ARG A 33 5.21 42.98 5.69
CA ARG A 33 6.45 42.31 6.11
C ARG A 33 6.20 41.14 7.05
N LEU A 34 5.27 41.27 8.00
CA LEU A 34 4.86 40.16 8.88
C LEU A 34 4.22 39.03 8.09
N PHE A 35 3.36 39.35 7.13
CA PHE A 35 2.78 38.34 6.23
C PHE A 35 3.87 37.61 5.42
N GLN A 36 4.80 38.36 4.81
CA GLN A 36 5.93 37.78 4.08
C GLN A 36 6.76 36.86 4.97
N LEU A 37 7.08 37.29 6.20
CA LEU A 37 7.83 36.48 7.16
C LEU A 37 7.06 35.22 7.55
N GLY A 38 5.73 35.31 7.74
CA GLY A 38 4.85 34.16 7.98
C GLY A 38 4.86 33.16 6.82
N VAL A 39 4.76 33.63 5.57
CA VAL A 39 4.85 32.77 4.37
C VAL A 39 6.22 32.10 4.27
N ILE A 40 7.30 32.85 4.45
CA ILE A 40 8.67 32.29 4.44
C ILE A 40 8.83 31.25 5.55
N GLY A 41 8.34 31.53 6.75
CA GLY A 41 8.35 30.61 7.88
C GLY A 41 7.56 29.33 7.59
N TYR A 42 6.39 29.43 6.96
CA TYR A 42 5.59 28.28 6.52
C TYR A 42 6.33 27.44 5.48
N LEU A 43 6.93 28.07 4.47
CA LEU A 43 7.67 27.34 3.43
C LEU A 43 8.86 26.60 4.00
N ILE A 44 9.70 27.28 4.80
CA ILE A 44 10.88 26.66 5.39
C ILE A 44 10.47 25.58 6.40
N GLY A 45 9.58 25.89 7.34
CA GLY A 45 9.19 25.00 8.43
C GLY A 45 8.32 23.82 7.97
N TRP A 46 7.21 24.10 7.30
CA TRP A 46 6.24 23.05 6.94
C TRP A 46 6.60 22.36 5.63
N VAL A 47 6.86 23.12 4.56
CA VAL A 47 7.06 22.53 3.22
C VAL A 47 8.42 21.86 3.11
N PHE A 48 9.50 22.56 3.48
CA PHE A 48 10.85 22.03 3.36
C PHE A 48 11.24 21.12 4.52
N LEU A 49 11.10 21.54 5.78
CA LEU A 49 11.57 20.71 6.91
C LEU A 49 10.61 19.56 7.26
N TRP A 50 9.31 19.82 7.41
CA TRP A 50 8.36 18.79 7.84
C TRP A 50 7.93 17.84 6.72
N LYS A 51 7.56 18.39 5.55
CA LYS A 51 7.09 17.59 4.41
C LYS A 51 8.20 17.15 3.46
N LYS A 52 9.44 17.63 3.65
CA LYS A 52 10.58 17.35 2.76
C LYS A 52 10.26 17.57 1.28
N GLY A 53 9.59 18.68 0.96
CA GLY A 53 9.19 19.02 -0.42
C GLY A 53 10.36 19.24 -1.41
N TYR A 54 11.60 19.24 -0.92
CA TYR A 54 12.81 19.23 -1.73
C TYR A 54 13.22 17.83 -2.23
N GLN A 55 12.64 16.77 -1.64
CA GLN A 55 12.93 15.39 -2.02
C GLN A 55 11.94 14.91 -3.06
N GLU A 56 12.46 14.15 -3.99
CA GLU A 56 11.67 13.26 -4.81
C GLU A 56 11.50 11.94 -4.04
N THR A 57 10.28 11.41 -3.99
CA THR A 57 9.97 10.20 -3.23
C THR A 57 9.61 9.03 -4.15
N GLU A 58 9.97 7.82 -3.74
CA GLU A 58 9.57 6.55 -4.34
C GLU A 58 8.92 5.66 -3.27
N GLU A 59 7.69 5.23 -3.52
CA GLU A 59 6.92 4.32 -2.66
C GLU A 59 6.84 2.90 -3.25
N VAL A 60 7.20 2.75 -4.53
CA VAL A 60 7.23 1.44 -5.20
C VAL A 60 8.57 0.77 -4.88
N ILE A 61 8.53 -0.15 -3.92
CA ILE A 61 9.68 -0.93 -3.49
C ILE A 61 9.70 -2.30 -4.17
N GLN A 62 10.86 -2.71 -4.68
CA GLN A 62 11.11 -4.09 -5.07
C GLN A 62 11.66 -4.83 -3.84
N SER A 63 10.94 -5.82 -3.33
CA SER A 63 11.37 -6.59 -2.17
C SER A 63 11.49 -8.08 -2.47
N SER A 64 12.45 -8.75 -1.83
CA SER A 64 12.57 -10.21 -1.82
C SER A 64 12.71 -10.64 -0.37
N VAL A 65 11.89 -11.59 0.07
CA VAL A 65 11.90 -12.11 1.43
C VAL A 65 12.24 -13.59 1.37
N ILE A 66 13.11 -14.02 2.28
CA ILE A 66 13.43 -15.42 2.47
C ILE A 66 13.27 -15.72 3.95
N THR A 67 12.47 -16.73 4.26
CA THR A 67 12.20 -17.16 5.62
C THR A 67 12.81 -18.53 5.90
N LYS A 68 13.29 -18.72 7.13
CA LYS A 68 13.75 -20.03 7.59
C LYS A 68 13.38 -20.21 9.05
N LEU A 69 12.70 -21.31 9.35
CA LEU A 69 12.29 -21.63 10.71
C LEU A 69 13.22 -22.68 11.30
N LYS A 70 13.38 -22.63 12.63
CA LYS A 70 14.13 -23.60 13.41
C LYS A 70 13.46 -23.83 14.74
N GLY A 71 13.45 -25.09 15.15
CA GLY A 71 12.81 -25.56 16.37
C GLY A 71 12.41 -27.01 16.18
N VAL A 72 12.38 -27.76 17.27
CA VAL A 72 11.93 -29.15 17.28
C VAL A 72 11.01 -29.37 18.47
N ASP A 73 10.01 -30.21 18.30
CA ASP A 73 9.16 -30.67 19.41
C ASP A 73 8.88 -32.16 19.31
N PHE A 74 8.60 -32.77 20.46
CA PHE A 74 8.19 -34.16 20.58
C PHE A 74 6.72 -34.19 20.96
N THR A 75 5.96 -34.97 20.21
CA THR A 75 4.56 -35.25 20.51
C THR A 75 4.43 -36.71 20.90
N ASN A 76 3.64 -36.99 21.93
CA ASN A 76 3.36 -38.35 22.38
C ASN A 76 1.85 -38.55 22.40
N SER A 77 1.32 -39.28 21.44
CA SER A 77 -0.11 -39.56 21.30
C SER A 77 -0.35 -41.05 21.14
N SER A 78 -1.47 -41.55 21.65
CA SER A 78 -1.86 -42.96 21.55
C SER A 78 -2.01 -43.45 20.10
N GLN A 79 -2.29 -42.55 19.15
CA GLN A 79 -2.51 -42.89 17.74
C GLN A 79 -1.21 -42.86 16.90
N SER A 80 -0.28 -41.96 17.21
CA SER A 80 0.96 -41.76 16.44
C SER A 80 2.22 -42.23 17.14
N GLY A 81 2.14 -42.59 18.43
CA GLY A 81 3.29 -42.85 19.28
C GLY A 81 4.12 -41.58 19.55
N LEU A 82 5.40 -41.78 19.89
CA LEU A 82 6.38 -40.70 20.04
C LEU A 82 6.85 -40.25 18.64
N GLN A 83 6.54 -39.01 18.29
CA GLN A 83 6.91 -38.43 17.00
C GLN A 83 7.70 -37.12 17.20
N LEU A 84 8.82 -37.01 16.50
CA LEU A 84 9.61 -35.79 16.39
C LEU A 84 9.03 -34.91 15.27
N TRP A 85 8.86 -33.63 15.56
CA TRP A 85 8.45 -32.61 14.60
C TRP A 85 9.60 -31.65 14.34
N GLY A 86 10.09 -31.64 13.10
CA GLY A 86 11.06 -30.67 12.59
C GLY A 86 10.38 -29.58 11.76
N ALA A 87 11.16 -28.57 11.34
CA ALA A 87 10.66 -27.47 10.51
C ALA A 87 10.10 -27.97 9.16
N GLU A 88 10.66 -29.07 8.65
CA GLU A 88 10.20 -29.81 7.48
C GLU A 88 8.79 -30.39 7.63
N ASP A 89 8.31 -30.61 8.86
CA ASP A 89 6.99 -31.18 9.13
C ASP A 89 5.94 -30.13 9.48
N TYR A 90 6.30 -29.15 10.34
CA TYR A 90 5.34 -28.16 10.82
C TYR A 90 5.26 -26.88 9.96
N VAL A 91 6.18 -26.67 9.01
CA VAL A 91 6.18 -25.46 8.15
C VAL A 91 5.58 -25.74 6.79
N ILE A 92 4.55 -24.98 6.42
CA ILE A 92 3.84 -25.15 5.15
C ILE A 92 3.63 -23.77 4.48
N PRO A 93 4.06 -23.55 3.23
CA PRO A 93 4.96 -24.39 2.44
C PRO A 93 6.41 -24.32 2.97
N PRO A 94 7.24 -25.36 2.76
CA PRO A 94 8.61 -25.40 3.26
C PRO A 94 9.61 -24.55 2.46
N GLN A 95 9.17 -23.92 1.37
CA GLN A 95 10.04 -23.21 0.41
C GLN A 95 10.63 -21.91 0.98
N GLY A 96 10.05 -21.35 2.05
CA GLY A 96 10.57 -20.16 2.72
C GLY A 96 10.26 -18.85 1.97
N ASP A 97 9.00 -18.66 1.61
CA ASP A 97 8.49 -17.44 0.95
C ASP A 97 8.05 -16.38 2.01
N ARG A 98 7.43 -15.29 1.55
CA ARG A 98 6.79 -14.24 2.36
C ARG A 98 5.68 -14.77 3.26
N VAL A 99 5.03 -15.85 2.83
CA VAL A 99 3.89 -16.45 3.50
C VAL A 99 4.28 -17.86 3.93
N PHE A 100 4.08 -18.15 5.22
CA PHE A 100 4.32 -19.48 5.76
C PHE A 100 3.38 -19.76 6.94
N PHE A 101 3.11 -21.04 7.16
CA PHE A 101 2.25 -21.53 8.21
C PHE A 101 3.04 -22.39 9.18
N ILE A 102 2.85 -22.17 10.48
CA ILE A 102 3.41 -23.01 11.55
C ILE A 102 2.27 -23.84 12.14
N VAL A 103 2.35 -25.16 11.97
CA VAL A 103 1.44 -26.11 12.64
C VAL A 103 1.70 -26.07 14.14
N THR A 104 0.66 -25.82 14.93
CA THR A 104 0.73 -25.79 16.41
C THR A 104 -0.16 -26.84 17.05
N ASN A 105 -1.23 -27.25 16.37
CA ASN A 105 -2.14 -28.29 16.82
C ASN A 105 -2.62 -29.12 15.63
N TYR A 106 -2.91 -30.40 15.83
CA TYR A 106 -3.33 -31.28 14.74
C TYR A 106 -4.18 -32.44 15.23
N VAL A 107 -4.99 -32.95 14.30
CA VAL A 107 -5.73 -34.20 14.42
C VAL A 107 -5.32 -35.08 13.24
N VAL A 108 -4.87 -36.29 13.55
CA VAL A 108 -4.51 -37.29 12.54
C VAL A 108 -5.61 -38.34 12.44
N THR A 109 -5.91 -38.79 11.22
CA THR A 109 -6.69 -40.00 10.98
C THR A 109 -5.80 -40.95 10.18
N PRO A 110 -5.13 -41.91 10.85
CA PRO A 110 -4.13 -42.76 10.21
C PRO A 110 -4.78 -43.86 9.38
N ASN A 111 -4.01 -44.40 8.42
CA ASN A 111 -4.32 -45.62 7.67
C ASN A 111 -5.68 -45.59 6.95
N GLN A 112 -6.10 -44.43 6.44
CA GLN A 112 -7.30 -44.36 5.62
C GLN A 112 -7.10 -45.15 4.33
N LYS A 113 -8.03 -46.04 4.04
CA LYS A 113 -8.11 -46.80 2.78
C LYS A 113 -9.41 -46.46 2.06
N LEU A 114 -9.40 -46.55 0.73
CA LEU A 114 -10.64 -46.40 -0.03
C LEU A 114 -11.55 -47.60 0.26
N GLY A 115 -12.77 -47.34 0.69
CA GLY A 115 -13.72 -48.39 1.05
C GLY A 115 -15.07 -47.82 1.45
N TYR A 116 -15.84 -48.62 2.17
CA TYR A 116 -17.18 -48.29 2.64
C TYR A 116 -17.17 -48.13 4.17
N CYS A 117 -17.69 -47.02 4.66
CA CYS A 117 -17.82 -46.74 6.09
C CYS A 117 -18.97 -45.77 6.35
N PRO A 118 -19.49 -45.71 7.59
CA PRO A 118 -20.46 -44.68 7.97
C PRO A 118 -19.87 -43.28 7.88
N GLU A 119 -20.68 -42.31 7.44
CA GLU A 119 -20.34 -40.88 7.47
C GLU A 119 -20.26 -40.36 8.92
N SER A 120 -19.57 -39.23 9.10
CA SER A 120 -19.43 -38.56 10.39
C SER A 120 -20.78 -37.99 10.86
N PRO A 121 -21.20 -38.23 12.12
CA PRO A 121 -22.42 -37.64 12.69
C PRO A 121 -22.41 -36.11 12.74
N LYS A 122 -21.25 -35.48 12.50
CA LYS A 122 -21.10 -34.02 12.43
C LYS A 122 -21.60 -33.44 11.10
N VAL A 123 -21.88 -34.28 10.09
CA VAL A 123 -22.34 -33.87 8.76
C VAL A 123 -23.85 -34.03 8.70
N PRO A 124 -24.64 -32.94 8.66
CA PRO A 124 -26.10 -33.02 8.71
C PRO A 124 -26.73 -33.82 7.56
N ASP A 125 -26.19 -33.69 6.35
CA ASP A 125 -26.66 -34.43 5.16
C ASP A 125 -26.27 -35.92 5.17
N GLY A 126 -25.42 -36.32 6.12
CA GLY A 126 -25.03 -37.72 6.34
C GLY A 126 -25.87 -38.43 7.39
N LEU A 127 -26.77 -37.75 8.08
CA LEU A 127 -27.64 -38.35 9.09
C LEU A 127 -28.81 -39.07 8.42
N CYS A 128 -29.13 -40.27 8.92
CA CYS A 128 -30.25 -41.06 8.42
C CYS A 128 -30.90 -41.87 9.53
N THR A 129 -32.19 -42.16 9.36
CA THR A 129 -32.93 -43.16 10.16
C THR A 129 -33.28 -44.40 9.34
N TYR A 130 -33.45 -44.23 8.03
CA TYR A 130 -33.87 -45.26 7.10
C TYR A 130 -33.03 -45.21 5.82
N ASP A 131 -32.88 -46.36 5.15
CA ASP A 131 -32.07 -46.49 3.92
C ASP A 131 -32.53 -45.56 2.78
N ASN A 132 -33.82 -45.23 2.71
CA ASN A 132 -34.37 -44.37 1.67
C ASN A 132 -33.91 -42.90 1.75
N GLU A 133 -33.37 -42.46 2.90
CA GLU A 133 -32.80 -41.12 3.09
C GLU A 133 -31.37 -41.04 2.49
N CYS A 134 -30.72 -42.19 2.28
CA CYS A 134 -29.39 -42.28 1.70
C CYS A 134 -29.49 -42.60 0.21
N VAL A 135 -29.73 -41.61 -0.65
CA VAL A 135 -29.85 -41.85 -2.10
C VAL A 135 -28.53 -42.34 -2.70
N GLU A 136 -28.53 -43.52 -3.31
CA GLU A 136 -27.33 -44.13 -3.90
C GLU A 136 -26.75 -43.26 -5.03
N GLY A 137 -25.43 -43.05 -5.02
CA GLY A 137 -24.71 -42.30 -6.05
C GLY A 137 -24.67 -40.79 -5.81
N GLU A 138 -25.38 -40.27 -4.82
CA GLU A 138 -25.30 -38.85 -4.44
C GLU A 138 -24.10 -38.57 -3.54
N SER A 139 -23.38 -37.48 -3.81
CA SER A 139 -22.32 -36.99 -2.92
C SER A 139 -22.92 -36.34 -1.68
N VAL A 140 -22.36 -36.62 -0.51
CA VAL A 140 -22.79 -35.96 0.73
C VAL A 140 -22.41 -34.48 0.70
N ILE A 141 -23.36 -33.58 0.92
CA ILE A 141 -23.14 -32.13 0.94
C ILE A 141 -22.26 -31.78 2.14
N ALA A 142 -21.10 -31.16 1.87
CA ALA A 142 -20.07 -30.88 2.87
C ALA A 142 -19.59 -32.12 3.67
N GLY A 143 -19.74 -33.32 3.10
CA GLY A 143 -19.29 -34.59 3.65
C GLY A 143 -17.99 -35.11 3.03
N HIS A 144 -17.71 -36.40 3.22
CA HIS A 144 -16.43 -37.02 2.89
C HIS A 144 -16.47 -37.94 1.66
N GLY A 145 -17.66 -38.30 1.16
CA GLY A 145 -17.79 -39.27 0.07
C GLY A 145 -19.18 -39.33 -0.59
N VAL A 146 -19.44 -40.46 -1.25
CA VAL A 146 -20.68 -40.73 -2.03
C VAL A 146 -21.52 -41.77 -1.31
N LYS A 147 -22.83 -41.50 -1.15
CA LYS A 147 -23.81 -42.37 -0.46
C LYS A 147 -24.01 -43.67 -1.23
N THR A 148 -24.10 -44.80 -0.52
CA THR A 148 -24.26 -46.14 -1.12
C THR A 148 -25.69 -46.65 -1.21
N GLY A 149 -26.67 -45.96 -0.63
CA GLY A 149 -28.04 -46.51 -0.51
C GLY A 149 -28.42 -47.02 0.87
N ARG A 150 -27.46 -47.12 1.81
CA ARG A 150 -27.65 -47.80 3.11
C ARG A 150 -27.46 -46.85 4.28
N CYS A 151 -28.32 -47.00 5.29
CA CYS A 151 -28.23 -46.32 6.57
C CYS A 151 -27.64 -47.26 7.63
N ILE A 152 -26.59 -46.81 8.32
CA ILE A 152 -25.96 -47.57 9.40
C ILE A 152 -26.65 -47.23 10.72
N ASN A 153 -27.44 -48.16 11.26
CA ASN A 153 -28.22 -47.96 12.48
C ASN A 153 -27.39 -47.64 13.72
N ASP A 154 -26.16 -48.18 13.82
CA ASP A 154 -25.30 -47.99 14.99
C ASP A 154 -24.83 -46.53 15.15
N THR A 155 -24.58 -45.84 14.03
CA THR A 155 -24.14 -44.44 14.00
C THR A 155 -25.25 -43.47 13.63
N GLY A 156 -26.37 -43.95 13.08
CA GLY A 156 -27.44 -43.13 12.51
C GLY A 156 -26.97 -42.32 11.30
N THR A 157 -26.03 -42.88 10.52
CA THR A 157 -25.43 -42.17 9.38
C THR A 157 -25.37 -43.04 8.13
N CYS A 158 -25.44 -42.40 6.96
CA CYS A 158 -25.36 -43.09 5.69
C CYS A 158 -24.00 -43.77 5.51
N GLU A 159 -24.00 -44.97 4.94
CA GLU A 159 -22.79 -45.59 4.43
C GLU A 159 -22.33 -44.84 3.17
N ILE A 160 -21.04 -44.53 3.14
CA ILE A 160 -20.41 -43.80 2.05
C ILE A 160 -19.22 -44.57 1.49
N HIS A 161 -19.00 -44.44 0.19
CA HIS A 161 -17.75 -44.81 -0.46
C HIS A 161 -16.76 -43.64 -0.33
N ALA A 162 -15.75 -43.80 0.53
CA ALA A 162 -14.84 -42.73 0.93
C ALA A 162 -13.49 -43.26 1.42
N TRP A 163 -12.63 -42.35 1.87
CA TRP A 163 -11.42 -42.69 2.62
C TRP A 163 -11.80 -43.05 4.06
N CYS A 164 -11.78 -44.34 4.35
CA CYS A 164 -12.26 -44.93 5.59
C CYS A 164 -11.11 -45.36 6.50
N PRO A 165 -11.21 -45.15 7.84
CA PRO A 165 -12.34 -44.50 8.53
C PRO A 165 -12.36 -42.97 8.32
N VAL A 166 -13.55 -42.37 8.38
CA VAL A 166 -13.74 -40.91 8.32
C VAL A 166 -13.16 -40.21 9.56
N GLU A 167 -12.91 -38.89 9.45
CA GLU A 167 -12.37 -38.08 10.56
C GLU A 167 -13.32 -38.13 11.77
N HIS A 168 -12.89 -38.78 12.85
CA HIS A 168 -13.67 -38.89 14.10
C HIS A 168 -13.07 -38.07 15.27
N GLY A 169 -11.89 -37.47 15.09
CA GLY A 169 -11.20 -36.75 16.16
C GLY A 169 -11.92 -35.48 16.62
N GLN A 170 -11.96 -35.26 17.94
CA GLN A 170 -12.19 -33.93 18.51
C GLN A 170 -10.88 -33.15 18.45
N THR A 171 -10.98 -31.84 18.20
CA THR A 171 -9.80 -30.97 18.25
C THR A 171 -9.29 -30.94 19.69
N PRO A 172 -8.00 -31.23 19.93
CA PRO A 172 -7.41 -31.13 21.27
C PRO A 172 -7.59 -29.73 21.83
N SER A 173 -8.03 -29.63 23.10
CA SER A 173 -8.20 -28.36 23.80
C SER A 173 -6.86 -27.68 24.10
N GLU A 174 -5.78 -28.46 24.20
CA GLU A 174 -4.41 -27.98 24.35
C GLU A 174 -3.63 -28.20 23.04
N PRO A 175 -2.72 -27.29 22.68
CA PRO A 175 -1.95 -27.41 21.45
C PRO A 175 -0.93 -28.54 21.56
N MET A 176 -0.96 -29.45 20.59
CA MET A 176 -0.03 -30.60 20.55
C MET A 176 1.44 -30.17 20.46
N LEU A 177 1.75 -29.04 19.80
CA LEU A 177 3.10 -28.49 19.70
C LEU A 177 3.25 -27.22 20.54
N ALA A 178 3.06 -27.35 21.87
CA ALA A 178 3.18 -26.21 22.79
C ALA A 178 4.57 -25.55 22.76
N LYS A 179 5.65 -26.30 22.48
CA LYS A 179 7.00 -25.71 22.40
C LYS A 179 7.24 -24.88 21.15
N ALA A 180 6.27 -24.81 20.24
CA ALA A 180 6.34 -23.94 19.07
C ALA A 180 6.46 -22.45 19.46
N GLU A 181 6.07 -22.08 20.67
CA GLU A 181 6.33 -20.75 21.25
C GLU A 181 7.82 -20.39 21.25
N ASN A 182 8.68 -21.38 21.48
CA ASN A 182 10.14 -21.21 21.53
C ASN A 182 10.84 -21.41 20.17
N PHE A 183 10.09 -21.57 19.09
CA PHE A 183 10.67 -21.68 17.76
C PHE A 183 11.18 -20.33 17.29
N THR A 184 12.13 -20.36 16.37
CA THR A 184 12.76 -19.15 15.83
C THR A 184 12.48 -19.02 14.34
N ILE A 185 12.10 -17.80 13.94
CA ILE A 185 11.89 -17.39 12.56
C ILE A 185 13.08 -16.51 12.17
N TYR A 186 13.83 -16.93 11.17
CA TYR A 186 14.88 -16.12 10.55
C TYR A 186 14.34 -15.47 9.28
N VAL A 187 14.37 -14.14 9.22
CA VAL A 187 13.84 -13.36 8.10
C VAL A 187 14.99 -12.60 7.42
N LYS A 188 15.22 -12.89 6.14
CA LYS A 188 16.09 -12.08 5.27
C LYS A 188 15.21 -11.28 4.33
N ASN A 189 15.37 -9.97 4.34
CA ASN A 189 14.63 -9.08 3.47
C ASN A 189 15.59 -8.19 2.67
N PHE A 190 15.58 -8.38 1.35
CA PHE A 190 16.29 -7.55 0.39
C PHE A 190 15.31 -6.51 -0.16
N ILE A 191 15.72 -5.26 -0.18
CA ILE A 191 14.94 -4.17 -0.74
C ILE A 191 15.72 -3.44 -1.81
N LYS A 192 14.99 -2.94 -2.80
CA LYS A 192 15.53 -2.08 -3.85
C LYS A 192 14.52 -1.00 -4.20
N PHE A 193 15.01 0.22 -4.30
CA PHE A 193 14.31 1.40 -4.79
C PHE A 193 14.85 1.71 -6.19
N PRO A 194 14.20 1.21 -7.25
CA PRO A 194 14.74 1.26 -8.61
C PRO A 194 15.02 2.66 -9.11
N LYS A 195 14.16 3.65 -8.78
CA LYS A 195 14.31 5.04 -9.21
C LYS A 195 15.62 5.65 -8.71
N PHE A 196 16.05 5.29 -7.51
CA PHE A 196 17.28 5.79 -6.91
C PHE A 196 18.46 4.83 -7.05
N ALA A 197 18.26 3.68 -7.69
CA ALA A 197 19.23 2.58 -7.78
C ALA A 197 19.81 2.14 -6.41
N PHE A 198 19.06 2.35 -5.33
CA PHE A 198 19.47 2.03 -3.97
C PHE A 198 18.96 0.64 -3.58
N SER A 199 19.79 -0.15 -2.91
CA SER A 199 19.43 -1.48 -2.42
C SER A 199 20.02 -1.74 -1.05
N LYS A 200 19.27 -2.39 -0.17
CA LYS A 200 19.71 -2.71 1.19
C LYS A 200 19.15 -4.05 1.66
N LEU A 201 19.82 -4.63 2.64
CA LEU A 201 19.43 -5.86 3.34
C LEU A 201 19.14 -5.52 4.81
N ASN A 202 18.13 -6.15 5.40
CA ASN A 202 17.81 -5.98 6.83
C ASN A 202 18.94 -6.46 7.77
N VAL A 203 19.75 -7.41 7.32
CA VAL A 203 20.93 -7.89 8.03
C VAL A 203 22.11 -6.95 7.76
N LEU A 204 22.63 -6.32 8.81
CA LEU A 204 23.80 -5.44 8.70
C LEU A 204 25.04 -6.23 8.23
N PRO A 205 25.87 -5.65 7.34
CA PRO A 205 27.06 -6.32 6.81
C PRO A 205 28.15 -6.54 7.87
N THR A 206 28.16 -5.75 8.94
CA THR A 206 29.11 -5.82 10.05
C THR A 206 28.81 -6.95 11.05
N ILE A 207 27.73 -7.71 10.83
CA ILE A 207 27.32 -8.77 11.73
C ILE A 207 28.17 -10.03 11.53
N ASN A 208 28.89 -10.41 12.59
CA ASN A 208 29.65 -11.66 12.63
C ASN A 208 28.73 -12.89 12.66
N SER A 209 29.22 -14.03 12.14
CA SER A 209 28.50 -15.31 12.17
C SER A 209 28.13 -15.77 13.58
N THR A 210 28.94 -15.41 14.59
CA THR A 210 28.68 -15.67 16.01
C THR A 210 27.48 -14.89 16.53
N TYR A 211 27.33 -13.62 16.12
CA TYR A 211 26.18 -12.80 16.53
C TYR A 211 24.88 -13.39 15.99
N LEU A 212 24.84 -13.82 14.72
CA LEU A 212 23.64 -14.48 14.17
C LEU A 212 23.28 -15.81 14.85
N LYS A 213 24.21 -16.45 15.57
CA LYS A 213 23.87 -17.67 16.33
C LYS A 213 23.20 -17.34 17.67
N MET A 214 23.55 -16.20 18.26
CA MET A 214 23.15 -15.84 19.62
C MET A 214 22.02 -14.79 19.66
N CYS A 215 21.96 -13.88 18.70
CA CYS A 215 21.05 -12.76 18.74
C CYS A 215 19.59 -13.23 18.70
N ARG A 216 18.74 -12.50 19.40
CA ARG A 216 17.29 -12.55 19.31
C ARG A 216 16.81 -11.12 19.14
N TYR A 217 15.83 -10.94 18.27
CA TYR A 217 15.25 -9.63 18.03
C TYR A 217 14.56 -9.13 19.30
N ASP A 218 14.90 -7.92 19.69
CA ASP A 218 14.25 -7.17 20.75
C ASP A 218 14.28 -5.70 20.35
N LYS A 219 13.21 -4.97 20.62
CA LYS A 219 13.05 -3.59 20.15
C LYS A 219 14.11 -2.65 20.72
N ASP A 220 14.54 -2.87 21.96
CA ASP A 220 15.42 -1.96 22.68
C ASP A 220 16.88 -2.45 22.65
N HIS A 221 17.11 -3.75 22.83
CA HIS A 221 18.45 -4.32 22.97
C HIS A 221 19.07 -4.74 21.63
N HIS A 222 18.27 -5.33 20.73
CA HIS A 222 18.75 -5.94 19.48
C HIS A 222 17.81 -5.67 18.29
N PRO A 223 17.58 -4.40 17.92
CA PRO A 223 16.58 -4.01 16.91
C PRO A 223 16.91 -4.47 15.48
N TYR A 224 18.15 -4.86 15.22
CA TYR A 224 18.61 -5.28 13.89
C TYR A 224 18.86 -6.79 13.79
N CYS A 225 18.54 -7.57 14.83
CA CYS A 225 18.65 -9.02 14.75
C CYS A 225 17.52 -9.58 13.87
N PRO A 226 17.82 -10.40 12.84
CA PRO A 226 16.82 -10.96 11.93
C PRO A 226 16.16 -12.26 12.45
N ILE A 227 16.36 -12.61 13.73
CA ILE A 227 15.87 -13.86 14.33
C ILE A 227 14.84 -13.52 15.39
N PHE A 228 13.61 -13.97 15.16
CA PHE A 228 12.44 -13.67 15.98
C PHE A 228 11.98 -14.94 16.69
N LEU A 229 11.61 -14.84 17.97
CA LEU A 229 10.96 -15.92 18.68
C LEU A 229 9.46 -15.89 18.35
N VAL A 230 8.85 -17.04 18.08
CA VAL A 230 7.42 -17.12 17.73
C VAL A 230 6.56 -16.56 18.87
N GLY A 231 6.85 -16.92 20.12
CA GLY A 231 6.17 -16.40 21.31
C GLY A 231 6.23 -14.88 21.42
N ASP A 232 7.42 -14.29 21.26
CA ASP A 232 7.60 -12.83 21.33
C ASP A 232 6.80 -12.11 20.25
N VAL A 233 6.82 -12.61 19.02
CA VAL A 233 6.06 -12.06 17.89
C VAL A 233 4.57 -12.00 18.21
N ILE A 234 4.04 -13.07 18.79
CA ILE A 234 2.62 -13.15 19.14
C ILE A 234 2.31 -12.26 20.34
N ASN A 235 3.17 -12.24 21.35
CA ASN A 235 3.03 -11.37 22.51
C ASN A 235 3.00 -9.88 22.11
N TRP A 236 3.81 -9.45 21.14
CA TRP A 236 3.78 -8.07 20.62
C TRP A 236 2.49 -7.70 19.88
N THR A 237 1.70 -8.68 19.44
CA THR A 237 0.35 -8.42 18.92
C THR A 237 -0.69 -8.17 20.02
N GLY A 238 -0.35 -8.44 21.29
CA GLY A 238 -1.23 -8.33 22.45
C GLY A 238 -2.15 -9.54 22.68
N TYR A 239 -1.89 -10.66 22.00
CA TYR A 239 -2.67 -11.91 22.14
C TYR A 239 -1.83 -13.02 22.78
N SER A 240 -2.51 -14.00 23.38
CA SER A 240 -1.87 -15.19 23.97
C SER A 240 -1.50 -16.22 22.90
N PHE A 241 -0.30 -16.79 23.03
CA PHE A 241 0.15 -17.90 22.18
C PHE A 241 -0.83 -19.09 22.24
N GLN A 242 -1.29 -19.45 23.43
CA GLN A 242 -2.12 -20.63 23.65
C GLN A 242 -3.45 -20.58 22.87
N ASP A 243 -4.08 -19.41 22.83
CA ASP A 243 -5.35 -19.23 22.13
C ASP A 243 -5.19 -19.34 20.62
N LEU A 244 -4.10 -18.76 20.08
CA LEU A 244 -3.76 -18.88 18.67
C LEU A 244 -3.30 -20.30 18.32
N ALA A 245 -2.57 -20.96 19.20
CA ALA A 245 -2.02 -22.29 18.96
C ALA A 245 -3.12 -23.37 18.90
N THR A 246 -4.22 -23.19 19.64
CA THR A 246 -5.32 -24.16 19.69
C THR A 246 -6.27 -24.05 18.50
N LYS A 247 -6.69 -22.84 18.14
CA LYS A 247 -7.68 -22.57 17.07
C LYS A 247 -7.05 -22.17 15.73
N GLY A 248 -5.77 -21.80 15.75
CA GLY A 248 -5.09 -21.14 14.65
C GLY A 248 -5.39 -19.63 14.59
N GLY A 249 -4.69 -18.94 13.70
CA GLY A 249 -4.88 -17.51 13.45
C GLY A 249 -3.94 -16.99 12.37
N SER A 250 -4.06 -15.70 12.02
CA SER A 250 -3.20 -15.07 11.02
C SER A 250 -2.48 -13.85 11.61
N ILE A 251 -1.17 -13.81 11.48
CA ILE A 251 -0.30 -12.72 11.96
C ILE A 251 0.37 -12.03 10.77
N GLY A 252 0.23 -10.71 10.73
CA GLY A 252 0.93 -9.82 9.82
C GLY A 252 2.25 -9.39 10.43
N PHE A 253 3.34 -9.72 9.74
CA PHE A 253 4.70 -9.33 10.07
C PHE A 253 5.07 -8.14 9.17
N GLY A 254 4.92 -6.93 9.69
CA GLY A 254 5.25 -5.70 8.99
C GLY A 254 6.75 -5.39 9.05
N ILE A 255 7.33 -5.10 7.89
CA ILE A 255 8.68 -4.57 7.74
C ILE A 255 8.57 -3.24 6.99
N GLU A 256 8.80 -2.13 7.68
CA GLU A 256 8.71 -0.77 7.12
C GLU A 256 10.10 -0.18 6.90
N TRP A 257 10.33 0.33 5.68
CA TRP A 257 11.57 0.98 5.29
C TRP A 257 11.33 2.44 4.96
N ASN A 258 11.50 3.33 5.93
CA ASN A 258 11.39 4.78 5.72
C ASN A 258 12.79 5.41 5.63
N CYS A 259 13.27 5.63 4.42
CA CYS A 259 14.66 5.94 4.15
C CYS A 259 14.83 7.34 3.57
N ASP A 260 15.72 8.11 4.20
CA ASP A 260 16.19 9.39 3.72
C ASP A 260 17.55 9.21 3.06
N LEU A 261 17.58 9.13 1.73
CA LEU A 261 18.78 8.85 0.93
C LEU A 261 19.69 10.07 0.77
N ASP A 262 19.35 11.21 1.38
CA ASP A 262 20.28 12.33 1.51
C ASP A 262 21.25 12.15 2.68
N LYS A 263 20.92 11.24 3.59
CA LYS A 263 21.77 10.84 4.71
C LYS A 263 22.56 9.58 4.36
N ASP A 264 23.46 9.20 5.25
CA ASP A 264 24.24 7.98 5.10
C ASP A 264 23.33 6.73 5.06
N GLU A 265 23.70 5.77 4.22
CA GLU A 265 22.93 4.54 4.00
C GLU A 265 22.73 3.74 5.30
N SER A 266 23.62 3.87 6.28
CA SER A 266 23.51 3.22 7.59
C SER A 266 22.28 3.65 8.41
N GLN A 267 21.68 4.82 8.11
CA GLN A 267 20.50 5.31 8.83
C GLN A 267 19.17 4.78 8.28
N CYS A 268 19.17 4.20 7.08
CA CYS A 268 18.00 3.59 6.46
C CYS A 268 17.79 2.16 7.01
N ASN A 269 17.12 1.99 8.15
CA ASN A 269 16.97 0.68 8.78
C ASN A 269 15.50 0.24 8.83
N PRO A 270 15.23 -1.07 8.89
CA PRO A 270 13.86 -1.57 8.92
C PRO A 270 13.25 -1.35 10.30
N GLU A 271 11.97 -0.99 10.32
CA GLU A 271 11.13 -1.01 11.51
C GLU A 271 10.16 -2.19 11.43
N TYR A 272 10.07 -2.96 12.51
CA TYR A 272 9.23 -4.15 12.57
C TYR A 272 7.95 -3.89 13.36
N SER A 273 6.82 -4.36 12.83
CA SER A 273 5.51 -4.28 13.49
C SER A 273 4.76 -5.59 13.35
N PHE A 274 3.94 -5.92 14.33
CA PHE A 274 3.23 -7.20 14.37
C PHE A 274 1.75 -6.95 14.65
N THR A 275 0.88 -7.54 13.84
CA THR A 275 -0.57 -7.34 13.96
C THR A 275 -1.31 -8.65 13.71
N ARG A 276 -2.45 -8.84 14.36
CA ARG A 276 -3.34 -9.97 14.06
C ARG A 276 -4.28 -9.61 12.91
N LEU A 277 -4.23 -10.37 11.82
CA LEU A 277 -4.96 -10.09 10.58
C LEU A 277 -6.37 -10.69 10.58
N ASP A 278 -6.59 -11.80 11.28
CA ASP A 278 -7.89 -12.50 11.37
C ASP A 278 -8.83 -11.90 12.45
N SER A 279 -8.42 -10.80 13.10
CA SER A 279 -9.24 -10.12 14.10
C SER A 279 -10.07 -9.02 13.46
N ALA A 280 -11.28 -9.34 13.01
CA ALA A 280 -12.26 -8.33 12.61
C ALA A 280 -12.80 -7.66 13.89
N LYS A 281 -12.41 -6.40 14.13
CA LYS A 281 -12.81 -5.58 15.31
C LYS A 281 -14.33 -5.53 15.58
N ASN A 282 -15.17 -5.92 14.63
CA ASN A 282 -16.64 -5.86 14.69
C ASN A 282 -17.34 -7.23 14.55
N SER A 283 -16.62 -8.35 14.52
CA SER A 283 -17.23 -9.67 14.39
C SER A 283 -17.25 -10.39 15.75
N GLN A 284 -18.42 -10.40 16.41
CA GLN A 284 -18.66 -11.25 17.58
C GLN A 284 -18.74 -12.75 17.25
N ASN A 285 -18.57 -13.14 15.98
CA ASN A 285 -18.68 -14.53 15.55
C ASN A 285 -17.35 -15.27 15.73
N SER A 286 -17.23 -15.95 16.87
CA SER A 286 -16.19 -16.94 17.18
C SER A 286 -16.10 -18.11 16.19
N ALA A 287 -17.11 -18.29 15.33
CA ALA A 287 -17.14 -19.31 14.28
C ALA A 287 -16.19 -19.01 13.11
N ILE A 288 -15.77 -17.75 12.92
CA ILE A 288 -14.88 -17.31 11.84
C ILE A 288 -13.44 -17.10 12.36
N SER A 289 -13.23 -17.15 13.68
CA SER A 289 -11.91 -16.97 14.29
C SER A 289 -11.15 -18.31 14.36
N GLY A 290 -10.06 -18.39 13.61
CA GLY A 290 -9.20 -19.58 13.55
C GLY A 290 -8.64 -19.80 12.15
N TYR A 291 -7.63 -20.65 12.03
CA TYR A 291 -7.12 -21.08 10.74
C TYR A 291 -6.77 -22.56 10.78
N ASN A 292 -7.41 -23.33 9.90
CA ASN A 292 -7.15 -24.75 9.75
C ASN A 292 -7.29 -25.19 8.30
N PHE A 293 -6.60 -26.27 7.96
CA PHE A 293 -6.76 -26.93 6.69
C PHE A 293 -6.42 -28.41 6.81
N ARG A 294 -6.75 -29.17 5.76
CA ARG A 294 -6.48 -30.59 5.68
C ARG A 294 -5.47 -30.88 4.59
N PHE A 295 -4.56 -31.81 4.85
CA PHE A 295 -3.70 -32.40 3.83
C PHE A 295 -3.54 -33.89 4.12
N ALA A 296 -3.14 -34.67 3.11
CA ALA A 296 -2.92 -36.09 3.25
C ALA A 296 -1.51 -36.47 2.82
N ARG A 297 -0.92 -37.44 3.53
CA ARG A 297 0.30 -38.13 3.13
C ARG A 297 -0.08 -39.51 2.61
N TYR A 298 0.27 -39.83 1.37
CA TYR A 298 -0.08 -41.08 0.70
C TYR A 298 1.07 -42.09 0.79
N TYR A 299 0.71 -43.35 0.97
CA TYR A 299 1.61 -44.49 1.14
C TYR A 299 1.05 -45.69 0.38
N ASN A 300 1.90 -46.68 0.08
CA ASN A 300 1.48 -47.95 -0.51
C ASN A 300 1.81 -49.08 0.46
N ASP A 301 0.88 -50.01 0.66
CA ASP A 301 1.12 -51.20 1.45
C ASP A 301 1.89 -52.29 0.68
N ALA A 302 2.26 -53.37 1.36
CA ALA A 302 2.99 -54.49 0.75
C ALA A 302 2.21 -55.19 -0.37
N ALA A 303 0.89 -55.02 -0.43
CA ALA A 303 0.03 -55.55 -1.49
C ALA A 303 -0.14 -54.57 -2.66
N GLY A 304 0.50 -53.40 -2.62
CA GLY A 304 0.40 -52.36 -3.64
C GLY A 304 -0.87 -51.50 -3.54
N GLN A 305 -1.64 -51.63 -2.45
CA GLN A 305 -2.85 -50.85 -2.23
C GLN A 305 -2.50 -49.53 -1.55
N THR A 306 -3.01 -48.42 -2.11
CA THR A 306 -2.74 -47.08 -1.59
C THR A 306 -3.56 -46.80 -0.34
N TYR A 307 -2.90 -46.31 0.70
CA TYR A 307 -3.52 -45.77 1.91
C TYR A 307 -2.97 -44.39 2.22
N ARG A 308 -3.66 -43.61 3.06
CA ARG A 308 -3.21 -42.27 3.42
C ARG A 308 -3.38 -41.98 4.90
N ASN A 309 -2.54 -41.09 5.42
CA ASN A 309 -2.76 -40.45 6.70
C ASN A 309 -3.32 -39.06 6.43
N LEU A 310 -4.53 -38.79 6.90
CA LEU A 310 -5.16 -37.49 6.82
C LEU A 310 -4.76 -36.65 8.03
N PHE A 311 -4.28 -35.45 7.78
CA PHE A 311 -3.95 -34.47 8.79
C PHE A 311 -4.91 -33.31 8.66
N LYS A 312 -5.57 -32.98 9.77
CA LYS A 312 -6.24 -31.68 9.95
C LYS A 312 -5.37 -30.87 10.89
N VAL A 313 -4.79 -29.79 10.39
CA VAL A 313 -3.86 -28.97 11.14
C VAL A 313 -4.45 -27.61 11.44
N TYR A 314 -4.10 -27.11 12.63
CA TYR A 314 -4.38 -25.77 13.12
C TYR A 314 -3.04 -25.12 13.43
N GLY A 315 -2.99 -23.81 13.27
CA GLY A 315 -1.71 -23.13 13.35
C GLY A 315 -1.76 -21.68 12.98
N ILE A 316 -0.57 -21.11 12.94
CA ILE A 316 -0.38 -19.67 12.81
C ILE A 316 0.12 -19.39 11.41
N HIS A 317 -0.69 -18.67 10.65
CA HIS A 317 -0.37 -18.22 9.31
C HIS A 317 0.34 -16.86 9.39
N PHE A 318 1.60 -16.81 8.98
CA PHE A 318 2.39 -15.58 8.94
C PHE A 318 2.41 -15.01 7.53
N ASP A 319 2.14 -13.71 7.42
CA ASP A 319 2.27 -12.94 6.18
C ASP A 319 3.26 -11.79 6.38
N ILE A 320 4.39 -11.81 5.67
CA ILE A 320 5.40 -10.77 5.73
C ILE A 320 5.06 -9.65 4.75
N LEU A 321 4.64 -8.52 5.34
CA LEU A 321 4.22 -7.31 4.65
C LEU A 321 5.38 -6.32 4.62
N VAL A 322 5.99 -6.13 3.45
CA VAL A 322 7.12 -5.20 3.28
C VAL A 322 6.63 -3.90 2.64
N ASN A 323 6.72 -2.80 3.39
CA ASN A 323 6.40 -1.47 2.92
C ASN A 323 7.67 -0.61 2.92
N GLY A 324 7.75 0.37 2.02
CA GLY A 324 8.90 1.24 1.95
C GLY A 324 8.63 2.56 1.28
N LYS A 325 9.32 3.59 1.76
CA LYS A 325 9.36 4.93 1.20
C LYS A 325 10.78 5.43 1.24
N ALA A 326 11.32 5.78 0.08
CA ALA A 326 12.62 6.42 -0.03
C ALA A 326 12.46 7.86 -0.54
N GLY A 327 13.20 8.80 0.04
CA GLY A 327 13.31 10.18 -0.43
C GLY A 327 14.75 10.54 -0.76
N ARG A 328 14.98 11.22 -1.88
CA ARG A 328 16.29 11.77 -2.25
C ARG A 328 16.13 13.18 -2.80
N PHE A 329 17.06 14.07 -2.52
CA PHE A 329 17.09 15.43 -3.02
C PHE A 329 16.99 15.45 -4.55
N SER A 330 16.07 16.28 -5.05
CA SER A 330 15.88 16.52 -6.47
C SER A 330 15.57 17.98 -6.72
N ILE A 331 16.21 18.57 -7.73
CA ILE A 331 16.06 20.00 -8.02
C ILE A 331 14.65 20.35 -8.52
N ILE A 332 13.99 19.43 -9.23
CA ILE A 332 12.66 19.65 -9.82
C ILE A 332 11.60 19.94 -8.76
N PRO A 333 11.33 19.06 -7.77
CA PRO A 333 10.35 19.34 -6.72
C PRO A 333 10.75 20.55 -5.84
N THR A 334 12.05 20.79 -5.68
CA THR A 334 12.56 21.97 -4.98
C THR A 334 12.14 23.26 -5.68
N VAL A 335 12.39 23.39 -6.99
CA VAL A 335 12.02 24.60 -7.76
C VAL A 335 10.51 24.78 -7.83
N ILE A 336 9.74 23.70 -7.98
CA ILE A 336 8.26 23.75 -7.95
C ILE A 336 7.76 24.25 -6.60
N SER A 337 8.34 23.75 -5.49
CA SER A 337 7.99 24.19 -4.14
C SER A 337 8.33 25.66 -3.91
N ILE A 338 9.51 26.12 -4.34
CA ILE A 338 9.89 27.55 -4.29
C ILE A 338 8.94 28.40 -5.13
N GLY A 339 8.66 27.99 -6.37
CA GLY A 339 7.77 28.70 -7.29
C GLY A 339 6.35 28.86 -6.73
N SER A 340 5.79 27.78 -6.18
CA SER A 340 4.48 27.80 -5.51
C SER A 340 4.48 28.70 -4.27
N GLY A 341 5.57 28.71 -3.51
CA GLY A 341 5.74 29.58 -2.35
C GLY A 341 5.85 31.06 -2.70
N LEU A 342 6.56 31.40 -3.78
CA LEU A 342 6.63 32.77 -4.31
C LEU A 342 5.26 33.22 -4.83
N ALA A 343 4.50 32.34 -5.48
CA ALA A 343 3.12 32.65 -5.90
C ALA A 343 2.22 32.97 -4.70
N LEU A 344 2.38 32.26 -3.57
CA LEU A 344 1.63 32.53 -2.33
C LEU A 344 1.89 33.93 -1.76
N MET A 345 3.07 34.52 -2.01
CA MET A 345 3.35 35.91 -1.59
C MET A 345 2.43 36.92 -2.29
N GLY A 346 1.93 36.60 -3.49
CA GLY A 346 0.98 37.44 -4.23
C GLY A 346 -0.36 37.62 -3.49
N ALA A 347 -0.80 36.63 -2.72
CA ALA A 347 -2.00 36.74 -1.88
C ALA A 347 -1.84 37.83 -0.80
N GLY A 348 -0.63 37.98 -0.26
CA GLY A 348 -0.30 39.04 0.69
C GLY A 348 -0.43 40.44 0.11
N VAL A 349 -0.01 40.60 -1.15
CA VAL A 349 -0.15 41.85 -1.90
C VAL A 349 -1.63 42.19 -2.06
N PHE A 350 -2.45 41.23 -2.48
CA PHE A 350 -3.89 41.41 -2.64
C PHE A 350 -4.59 41.83 -1.33
N VAL A 351 -4.28 41.15 -0.23
CA VAL A 351 -4.87 41.49 1.10
C VAL A 351 -4.41 42.86 1.57
N CYS A 352 -3.13 43.19 1.41
CA CYS A 352 -2.62 44.52 1.77
C CYS A 352 -3.22 45.63 0.91
N ASP A 353 -3.45 45.37 -0.39
CA ASP A 353 -4.15 46.27 -1.29
C ASP A 353 -5.59 46.51 -0.85
N MET A 354 -6.32 45.45 -0.46
CA MET A 354 -7.69 45.58 0.03
C MET A 354 -7.76 46.45 1.29
N ILE A 355 -6.84 46.22 2.24
CA ILE A 355 -6.75 46.99 3.49
C ILE A 355 -6.41 48.45 3.18
N LEU A 356 -5.43 48.70 2.32
CA LEU A 356 -4.94 50.04 1.98
C LEU A 356 -6.00 50.88 1.24
N LEU A 357 -6.74 50.26 0.32
CA LEU A 357 -7.73 50.94 -0.53
C LEU A 357 -9.10 51.11 0.13
N TYR A 358 -9.49 50.23 1.06
CA TYR A 358 -10.87 50.24 1.60
C TYR A 358 -10.94 50.49 3.11
N MET A 359 -9.96 50.07 3.91
CA MET A 359 -10.05 50.11 5.38
C MET A 359 -9.27 51.26 6.03
N MET A 360 -8.38 51.93 5.30
CA MET A 360 -7.59 53.03 5.87
C MET A 360 -8.33 54.37 5.86
N SER A 361 -8.09 55.21 6.88
CA SER A 361 -8.71 56.55 6.96
C SER A 361 -8.34 57.49 5.80
N LYS A 362 -7.22 57.24 5.10
CA LYS A 362 -6.79 57.99 3.91
C LYS A 362 -7.00 57.19 2.61
N SER A 363 -7.95 56.27 2.60
CA SER A 363 -8.25 55.36 1.46
C SER A 363 -8.55 56.10 0.16
N SER A 364 -9.27 57.23 0.21
CA SER A 364 -9.61 58.04 -0.96
C SER A 364 -8.37 58.51 -1.73
N PHE A 365 -7.36 59.01 -1.02
CA PHE A 365 -6.09 59.45 -1.60
C PHE A 365 -5.35 58.30 -2.32
N TYR A 366 -5.29 57.12 -1.70
CA TYR A 366 -4.64 55.96 -2.33
C TYR A 366 -5.43 55.43 -3.52
N ARG A 367 -6.76 55.51 -3.49
CA ARG A 367 -7.64 55.09 -4.59
C ARG A 367 -7.47 56.00 -5.81
N GLU A 368 -7.43 57.31 -5.60
CA GLU A 368 -7.18 58.30 -6.67
C GLU A 368 -5.76 58.20 -7.24
N THR A 369 -4.78 57.79 -6.42
CA THR A 369 -3.40 57.60 -6.90
C THR A 369 -3.23 56.30 -7.67
N LYS A 370 -3.98 55.24 -7.33
CA LYS A 370 -3.88 53.92 -7.96
C LYS A 370 -4.75 53.78 -9.21
N PHE A 371 -5.93 54.39 -9.22
CA PHE A 371 -6.89 54.29 -10.33
C PHE A 371 -6.98 55.60 -11.10
N GLU A 372 -6.73 55.54 -12.40
CA GLU A 372 -6.96 56.66 -13.30
C GLU A 372 -8.34 56.50 -13.96
N ALA A 373 -9.25 57.43 -13.68
CA ALA A 373 -10.60 57.40 -14.24
C ALA A 373 -10.56 57.80 -15.72
N VAL A 374 -10.69 56.82 -16.62
CA VAL A 374 -10.74 57.07 -18.06
C VAL A 374 -12.18 57.34 -18.49
N THR A 375 -12.55 58.61 -18.63
CA THR A 375 -13.81 58.98 -19.28
C THR A 375 -13.62 58.85 -20.79
N LYS A 376 -14.18 57.78 -21.39
CA LYS A 376 -14.24 57.68 -22.86
C LYS A 376 -15.12 58.82 -23.36
N LYS A 377 -14.51 59.88 -23.91
CA LYS A 377 -15.24 60.83 -24.76
C LYS A 377 -15.79 60.03 -25.94
N GLN A 378 -17.10 59.82 -25.99
CA GLN A 378 -17.74 59.45 -27.24
C GLN A 378 -17.46 60.60 -28.21
N SER A 379 -16.55 60.39 -29.16
CA SER A 379 -16.35 61.36 -30.23
C SER A 379 -17.66 61.41 -31.02
N GLY A 380 -18.45 62.45 -30.79
CA GLY A 380 -19.62 62.74 -31.58
C GLY A 380 -19.24 62.76 -33.07
N LYS A 381 -20.07 62.11 -33.88
CA LYS A 381 -20.13 62.33 -35.32
C LYS A 381 -20.26 63.83 -35.57
N GLN A 382 -19.17 64.49 -35.95
CA GLN A 382 -19.23 65.80 -36.57
C GLN A 382 -18.83 65.65 -38.03
N ARG A 383 -19.82 65.32 -38.86
CA ARG A 383 -19.79 65.63 -40.28
C ARG A 383 -21.13 66.24 -40.69
N GLU A 384 -21.01 67.47 -41.17
CA GLU A 384 -21.96 68.24 -41.97
C GLU A 384 -23.26 68.73 -41.30
N ARG A 385 -23.31 70.03 -41.03
CA ARG A 385 -24.14 70.94 -41.86
C ARG A 385 -23.67 72.39 -41.76
N LYS A 386 -23.55 72.97 -42.95
CA LYS A 386 -23.15 74.33 -43.30
C LYS A 386 -24.10 75.39 -42.73
N HIS A 387 -23.52 76.58 -42.52
CA HIS A 387 -24.09 77.94 -42.63
C HIS A 387 -25.41 78.24 -41.90
N LEU A 388 -25.42 79.21 -40.97
CA LEU A 388 -26.03 80.55 -41.15
C LEU A 388 -25.91 81.42 -39.87
N ARG A 389 -25.36 82.65 -40.02
CA ARG A 389 -25.75 83.93 -39.37
C ARG A 389 -25.78 84.01 -37.83
N HIS A 390 -24.94 84.81 -37.17
CA HIS A 390 -24.87 86.29 -37.02
C HIS A 390 -25.33 86.74 -35.62
N HIS A 391 -24.49 87.58 -35.00
CA HIS A 391 -24.75 88.62 -33.98
C HIS A 391 -25.18 88.26 -32.55
N GLY A 392 -24.45 88.87 -31.58
CA GLY A 392 -25.09 89.72 -30.58
C GLY A 392 -24.75 89.50 -29.10
N HIS A 393 -23.84 90.34 -28.57
CA HIS A 393 -23.93 91.11 -27.32
C HIS A 393 -24.11 90.49 -25.90
N HIS A 394 -23.20 90.96 -25.03
CA HIS A 394 -23.37 91.51 -23.66
C HIS A 394 -23.60 90.66 -22.38
N ARG A 395 -22.61 90.82 -21.48
CA ARG A 395 -22.64 91.33 -20.07
C ARG A 395 -23.26 90.49 -18.91
N GLN A 396 -22.36 90.25 -17.95
CA GLN A 396 -22.41 90.50 -16.49
C GLN A 396 -23.29 89.69 -15.51
N ASP A 397 -22.57 89.28 -14.45
CA ASP A 397 -22.92 89.22 -13.02
C ASP A 397 -23.81 88.10 -12.44
N GLY A 398 -23.25 87.46 -11.39
CA GLY A 398 -23.88 87.51 -10.08
C GLY A 398 -24.40 86.21 -9.44
N ARG A 399 -23.68 85.79 -8.39
CA ARG A 399 -24.17 85.25 -7.10
C ARG A 399 -24.64 83.79 -6.97
N HIS A 400 -23.87 83.09 -6.14
CA HIS A 400 -24.24 82.09 -5.12
C HIS A 400 -25.73 81.67 -4.99
N LYS A 401 -25.97 80.36 -5.11
CA LYS A 401 -26.81 79.61 -4.17
C LYS A 401 -26.35 78.15 -4.09
N ARG A 402 -26.18 77.68 -2.85
CA ARG A 402 -25.78 76.33 -2.45
C ARG A 402 -27.06 75.63 -2.01
N GLU A 403 -27.40 74.51 -2.62
CA GLU A 403 -28.39 73.56 -2.10
C GLU A 403 -28.11 72.14 -2.66
N GLU A 404 -28.49 71.15 -1.86
CA GLU A 404 -27.93 69.81 -1.74
C GLU A 404 -28.50 68.74 -2.70
N LYS A 405 -27.64 67.75 -3.01
CA LYS A 405 -27.87 66.30 -3.24
C LYS A 405 -29.11 65.80 -4.00
N GLN A 406 -28.81 65.15 -5.14
CA GLN A 406 -29.27 63.81 -5.57
C GLN A 406 -28.06 63.21 -6.32
N GLY A 407 -27.46 62.06 -5.98
CA GLY A 407 -28.09 60.76 -5.75
C GLY A 407 -28.01 59.94 -7.04
N THR A 408 -26.80 59.66 -7.55
CA THR A 408 -26.63 58.79 -8.73
C THR A 408 -26.29 57.38 -8.29
N GLU A 409 -27.27 56.52 -8.51
CA GLU A 409 -27.27 55.07 -8.44
C GLU A 409 -26.08 54.46 -9.21
N MET A 410 -25.37 53.53 -8.57
CA MET A 410 -24.31 52.73 -9.19
C MET A 410 -24.73 51.27 -9.04
N GLN A 411 -25.29 50.69 -10.11
CA GLN A 411 -25.59 49.26 -10.17
C GLN A 411 -24.36 48.44 -10.63
N PRO A 412 -24.25 47.17 -10.18
CA PRO A 412 -23.04 46.36 -10.28
C PRO A 412 -23.09 45.35 -11.45
N LEU A 413 -21.95 45.08 -12.07
CA LEU A 413 -21.67 43.89 -12.91
C LEU A 413 -20.13 43.77 -13.01
N THR A 414 -19.47 42.63 -12.83
CA THR A 414 -19.83 41.28 -12.38
C THR A 414 -18.51 40.58 -12.04
N SER A 415 -18.47 39.86 -10.93
CA SER A 415 -17.42 38.89 -10.60
C SER A 415 -17.65 37.60 -11.40
N VAL A 416 -16.60 37.09 -12.04
CA VAL A 416 -16.57 35.72 -12.57
C VAL A 416 -16.36 34.77 -11.40
N SER A 417 -17.39 33.98 -11.11
CA SER A 417 -17.36 32.83 -10.21
C SER A 417 -17.17 31.57 -11.03
N CYS A 418 -16.23 30.71 -10.64
CA CYS A 418 -16.08 29.35 -11.15
C CYS A 418 -16.89 28.40 -10.29
N GLN A 419 -17.87 27.69 -10.87
CA GLN A 419 -18.46 26.46 -10.32
C GLN A 419 -19.14 25.64 -11.46
N PRO A 420 -19.46 24.35 -11.23
CA PRO A 420 -19.01 23.21 -12.03
C PRO A 420 -19.93 22.81 -13.21
N ASN A 421 -19.34 22.14 -14.20
CA ASN A 421 -20.01 21.61 -15.38
C ASN A 421 -20.98 20.46 -15.03
N ASN A 422 -22.28 20.67 -15.30
CA ASN A 422 -23.26 19.60 -15.48
C ASN A 422 -23.70 19.58 -16.96
N ASN A 423 -23.47 18.44 -17.61
CA ASN A 423 -24.00 18.12 -18.95
C ASN A 423 -25.43 17.55 -18.83
N PRO A 424 -26.27 17.67 -19.88
CA PRO A 424 -27.62 17.12 -19.85
C PRO A 424 -27.63 15.62 -20.21
N GLU A 425 -28.30 14.83 -19.37
CA GLU A 425 -28.64 13.42 -19.61
C GLU A 425 -29.58 13.27 -20.80
N THR A 426 -29.21 12.40 -21.74
CA THR A 426 -30.13 11.79 -22.71
C THR A 426 -30.40 10.36 -22.22
N GLN A 427 -31.64 10.07 -21.85
CA GLN A 427 -32.07 8.74 -21.41
C GLN A 427 -32.13 7.76 -22.60
N ILE A 428 -31.48 6.61 -22.47
CA ILE A 428 -31.81 5.39 -23.22
C ILE A 428 -31.77 4.21 -22.24
N GLN A 429 -32.88 3.49 -22.18
CA GLN A 429 -33.16 2.32 -21.34
C GLN A 429 -32.47 1.05 -21.90
N PRO A 430 -32.11 0.04 -21.08
CA PRO A 430 -31.36 -1.13 -21.54
C PRO A 430 -32.27 -2.29 -21.96
N THR A 431 -32.08 -2.79 -23.18
CA THR A 431 -32.57 -4.10 -23.64
C THR A 431 -31.52 -5.19 -23.43
N SER A 432 -32.04 -6.38 -23.15
CA SER A 432 -31.38 -7.62 -22.75
C SER A 432 -30.45 -8.26 -23.78
N SER A 433 -29.66 -9.22 -23.26
CA SER A 433 -29.16 -10.45 -23.92
C SER A 433 -28.12 -10.31 -25.04
N ALA A 434 -26.91 -10.82 -24.80
CA ALA A 434 -26.48 -12.13 -25.31
C ALA A 434 -24.96 -12.35 -25.10
N LEU A 435 -24.65 -13.46 -24.42
CA LEU A 435 -23.36 -14.16 -24.46
C LEU A 435 -22.82 -14.25 -25.89
N LYS A 436 -21.52 -13.99 -26.09
CA LYS A 436 -20.71 -14.71 -27.07
C LYS A 436 -19.23 -14.71 -26.67
N THR A 437 -18.81 -15.88 -26.22
CA THR A 437 -17.47 -16.40 -26.05
C THR A 437 -16.72 -16.32 -27.39
N HIS A 438 -15.50 -15.78 -27.41
CA HIS A 438 -14.54 -16.04 -28.48
C HIS A 438 -13.26 -16.63 -27.90
N SER A 439 -13.19 -17.96 -28.02
CA SER A 439 -11.98 -18.76 -28.00
C SER A 439 -11.08 -18.32 -29.16
N SER A 440 -9.78 -18.16 -28.90
CA SER A 440 -8.75 -18.23 -29.94
C SER A 440 -7.73 -19.30 -29.54
N GLU A 441 -7.96 -20.46 -30.14
CA GLU A 441 -7.04 -21.56 -30.36
C GLU A 441 -5.69 -21.04 -30.90
N ARG A 442 -4.56 -21.44 -30.30
CA ARG A 442 -3.24 -21.42 -30.94
C ARG A 442 -2.68 -22.84 -30.89
N ARG A 443 -2.58 -23.48 -32.05
CA ARG A 443 -1.69 -24.63 -32.27
C ARG A 443 -0.33 -24.18 -32.81
N PRO A 444 0.74 -25.00 -32.62
CA PRO A 444 2.12 -24.54 -32.65
C PRO A 444 2.85 -24.91 -33.95
N GLN A 445 3.69 -23.99 -34.43
CA GLN A 445 4.81 -24.22 -35.35
C GLN A 445 5.88 -23.17 -34.98
N GLY A 446 7.18 -23.44 -34.88
CA GLY A 446 7.94 -24.62 -35.25
C GLY A 446 9.32 -24.62 -34.57
N THR A 447 9.93 -25.78 -34.72
CA THR A 447 11.18 -26.30 -34.17
C THR A 447 12.41 -25.47 -34.54
N VAL A 448 13.21 -25.08 -33.55
CA VAL A 448 14.61 -24.66 -33.76
C VAL A 448 15.51 -25.72 -33.15
N SER A 449 16.23 -26.43 -34.02
CA SER A 449 17.22 -27.45 -33.68
C SER A 449 18.51 -26.77 -33.21
N PHE A 450 18.95 -27.07 -31.99
CA PHE A 450 20.32 -26.81 -31.55
C PHE A 450 21.15 -28.09 -31.74
N ARG A 451 22.10 -28.01 -32.67
CA ARG A 451 23.05 -29.06 -33.03
C ARG A 451 24.17 -29.08 -31.99
N THR A 452 24.32 -30.20 -31.31
CA THR A 452 25.44 -30.53 -30.43
C THR A 452 26.72 -30.67 -31.25
N GLN A 453 27.79 -29.96 -30.88
CA GLN A 453 29.15 -30.26 -31.31
C GLN A 453 30.01 -30.60 -30.10
N HIS A 454 30.56 -31.81 -30.13
CA HIS A 454 31.62 -32.28 -29.28
C HIS A 454 32.90 -31.47 -29.51
N ALA A 455 33.54 -31.02 -28.43
CA ALA A 455 34.96 -30.71 -28.42
C ALA A 455 35.58 -31.27 -27.13
N THR A 456 36.55 -32.12 -27.34
CA THR A 456 37.32 -32.93 -26.39
C THR A 456 38.39 -32.06 -25.72
N GLU A 457 38.46 -32.03 -24.40
CA GLU A 457 39.64 -31.50 -23.69
C GLU A 457 40.15 -32.51 -22.66
N LYS A 458 41.44 -32.83 -22.79
CA LYS A 458 42.17 -33.91 -22.12
C LYS A 458 42.45 -33.56 -20.65
N GLN A 459 42.15 -34.50 -19.76
CA GLN A 459 42.73 -34.56 -18.42
C GLN A 459 44.17 -35.09 -18.49
N THR A 460 45.09 -34.42 -17.79
CA THR A 460 46.42 -34.94 -17.46
C THR A 460 46.57 -34.98 -15.94
N ILE A 461 47.14 -36.07 -15.46
CA ILE A 461 47.18 -36.57 -14.09
C ILE A 461 48.55 -36.29 -13.43
N SER A 462 48.54 -35.84 -12.16
CA SER A 462 49.52 -36.04 -11.05
C SER A 462 50.92 -35.39 -11.08
N PRO A 463 51.70 -35.37 -9.95
CA PRO A 463 51.41 -35.79 -8.55
C PRO A 463 51.81 -34.81 -7.41
N VAL A 464 51.19 -35.06 -6.26
CA VAL A 464 51.68 -35.07 -4.85
C VAL A 464 53.11 -34.55 -4.54
N SER A 465 53.20 -33.61 -3.58
CA SER A 465 54.34 -33.49 -2.66
C SER A 465 53.90 -33.02 -1.27
N THR A 466 54.20 -33.84 -0.27
CA THR A 466 54.20 -33.63 1.18
C THR A 466 55.19 -32.53 1.60
N LEU A 467 54.90 -31.75 2.66
CA LEU A 467 55.84 -31.49 3.77
C LEU A 467 55.27 -30.59 4.91
N ARG A 468 55.37 -31.14 6.13
CA ARG A 468 55.74 -30.56 7.45
C ARG A 468 55.03 -29.32 8.03
N THR A 469 54.34 -29.59 9.14
CA THR A 469 54.24 -28.77 10.37
C THR A 469 55.60 -28.55 11.06
N PRO A 470 55.81 -27.43 11.76
CA PRO A 470 56.72 -27.34 12.90
C PRO A 470 55.97 -27.22 14.24
N ARG A 471 56.59 -27.79 15.28
CA ARG A 471 56.23 -27.72 16.70
C ARG A 471 57.25 -26.82 17.42
N ASN A 472 56.82 -26.21 18.52
CA ASN A 472 57.54 -25.45 19.56
C ASN A 472 57.59 -23.93 19.35
N GLN A 473 56.84 -23.17 20.16
CA GLN A 473 57.16 -22.82 21.55
C GLN A 473 55.87 -22.68 22.36
#